data_AF-A0A915CEW7-F1
#
_entry.id   AF-A0A915CEW7-F1
#
_cell.length_a   1.000
_cell.length_b   1.000
_cell.length_c   1.000
_cell.angle_alpha   90.00
_cell.angle_beta   90.00
_cell.angle_gamma   90.00
#
_symmetry.space_group_name_H-M   'P 1'
#
loop_
_entity.id
_entity.type
_entity.pdbx_description
1 polymer ?
#
loop_
_entity_poly.entity_id
_entity_poly.type
_entity_poly.pdbx_seq_one_letter_code
_entity_poly.pdbx_strand_id
1 'polypeptide(L)'
;MLWLIGTLNSKDPTNAARVLLGRMDIAAENIGDLLKVFPCKKLEVSEVFANHEIQGRCYGDLPVRYKDKILFVCPRSREIKAVSEKLSCREIRTKQDREITEEWALETEEKKPVFDAPSSTDISEEWLQWVLGMIDKNP
;
A
#
# COMPACT_ATOMS: atom_id res chain seq x y z
N MET A 1 -17.00 -17.40 4.17
CA MET A 1 -16.36 -16.20 3.59
C MET A 1 -16.43 -15.00 4.53
N LEU A 2 -17.61 -14.63 5.06
CA LEU A 2 -17.79 -13.49 6.00
C LEU A 2 -16.93 -13.56 7.28
N TRP A 3 -16.74 -14.75 7.87
CA TRP A 3 -15.88 -14.94 9.06
C TRP A 3 -14.40 -14.61 8.81
N LEU A 4 -13.88 -14.88 7.60
CA LEU A 4 -12.49 -14.59 7.25
C LEU A 4 -12.26 -13.08 7.17
N ILE A 5 -13.21 -12.35 6.58
CA ILE A 5 -13.15 -10.89 6.48
C ILE A 5 -13.21 -10.25 7.88
N GLY A 6 -14.09 -10.73 8.77
CA GLY A 6 -14.14 -10.22 10.15
C GLY A 6 -12.84 -10.46 10.93
N THR A 7 -12.18 -11.58 10.71
CA THR A 7 -10.89 -11.91 11.35
C THR A 7 -9.72 -11.11 10.77
N LEU A 8 -9.72 -10.85 9.46
CA LEU A 8 -8.76 -9.95 8.81
C LEU A 8 -8.94 -8.52 9.31
N ASN A 9 -10.19 -8.06 9.39
CA ASN A 9 -10.51 -6.72 9.83
C ASN A 9 -10.01 -6.41 11.25
N SER A 10 -10.08 -7.39 12.17
CA SER A 10 -9.58 -7.21 13.53
C SER A 10 -8.06 -7.20 13.65
N LYS A 11 -7.34 -7.88 12.74
CA LYS A 11 -5.87 -7.97 12.76
C LYS A 11 -5.18 -6.91 11.92
N ASP A 12 -5.76 -6.61 10.77
CA ASP A 12 -5.21 -5.73 9.74
C ASP A 12 -6.37 -5.04 9.00
N PRO A 13 -6.98 -4.00 9.63
CA PRO A 13 -8.11 -3.28 9.05
C PRO A 13 -7.77 -2.69 7.68
N THR A 14 -6.52 -2.25 7.47
CA THR A 14 -6.05 -1.74 6.19
C THR A 14 -6.13 -2.82 5.11
N ASN A 15 -5.57 -4.01 5.34
CA ASN A 15 -5.65 -5.08 4.34
C ASN A 15 -7.07 -5.58 4.12
N ALA A 16 -7.91 -5.62 5.16
CA ALA A 16 -9.33 -5.92 4.99
C ALA A 16 -10.01 -4.89 4.08
N ALA A 17 -9.77 -3.59 4.30
CA ALA A 17 -10.31 -2.53 3.45
C ALA A 17 -9.82 -2.64 2.00
N ARG A 18 -8.54 -2.93 1.77
CA ARG A 18 -7.96 -3.10 0.42
C ARG A 18 -8.61 -4.25 -0.34
N VAL A 19 -8.82 -5.39 0.33
CA VAL A 19 -9.51 -6.55 -0.26
C VAL A 19 -10.97 -6.23 -0.58
N LEU A 20 -11.67 -5.54 0.32
CA LEU A 20 -13.08 -5.20 0.15
C LEU A 20 -13.32 -4.15 -0.95
N LEU A 21 -12.43 -3.17 -1.06
CA LEU A 21 -12.58 -2.01 -1.94
C LEU A 21 -11.80 -2.13 -3.25
N GLY A 22 -10.95 -3.16 -3.38
CA GLY A 22 -10.18 -3.43 -4.61
C GLY A 22 -9.13 -2.37 -4.94
N ARG A 23 -8.67 -1.58 -3.96
CA ARG A 23 -7.68 -0.52 -4.15
C ARG A 23 -6.62 -0.54 -3.06
N MET A 24 -5.38 -0.19 -3.42
CA MET A 24 -4.20 -0.30 -2.54
C MET A 24 -3.81 1.03 -1.87
N ASP A 25 -4.26 2.15 -2.41
CA ASP A 25 -3.94 3.52 -1.97
C ASP A 25 -4.81 4.01 -0.80
N ILE A 26 -5.16 3.10 0.11
CA ILE A 26 -5.94 3.38 1.31
C ILE A 26 -5.29 2.76 2.55
N ALA A 27 -5.58 3.38 3.69
CA ALA A 27 -5.33 2.85 5.02
C ALA A 27 -6.67 2.77 5.76
N ALA A 28 -6.79 1.89 6.75
CA ALA A 28 -7.99 1.83 7.57
C ALA A 28 -7.70 1.51 9.02
N GLU A 29 -8.59 1.95 9.90
CA GLU A 29 -8.58 1.65 11.33
C GLU A 29 -9.98 1.26 11.79
N ASN A 30 -10.07 0.40 12.80
CA ASN A 30 -11.35 0.09 13.44
C ASN A 30 -11.69 1.17 14.46
N ILE A 31 -12.91 1.70 14.37
CA ILE A 31 -13.52 2.56 15.38
C ILE A 31 -14.79 1.89 15.88
N GLY A 32 -14.67 1.17 17.01
CA GLY A 32 -15.73 0.28 17.48
C GLY A 32 -16.03 -0.78 16.43
N ASP A 33 -17.28 -0.85 15.99
CA ASP A 33 -17.75 -1.78 14.96
C ASP A 33 -17.65 -1.22 13.52
N LEU A 34 -17.13 0.01 13.37
CA LEU A 34 -16.98 0.66 12.08
C LEU A 34 -15.54 0.56 11.57
N LEU A 35 -15.40 0.45 10.25
CA LEU A 35 -14.12 0.53 9.54
C LEU A 35 -13.95 1.94 8.96
N LYS A 36 -13.06 2.73 9.53
CA LYS A 36 -12.75 4.07 9.01
C LYS A 36 -11.61 3.97 8.00
N VAL A 37 -11.87 4.44 6.79
CA VAL A 37 -10.94 4.36 5.65
C VAL A 37 -10.39 5.75 5.33
N PHE A 38 -9.10 5.84 5.06
CA PHE A 38 -8.38 7.06 4.73
C PHE A 38 -7.63 6.88 3.41
N PRO A 39 -7.63 7.88 2.51
CA PRO A 39 -6.79 7.85 1.32
C PRO A 39 -5.32 8.03 1.70
N CYS A 40 -4.45 7.22 1.10
CA CYS A 40 -3.00 7.39 1.17
C CYS A 40 -2.54 8.40 0.11
N LYS A 41 -1.46 9.12 0.41
CA LYS A 41 -0.76 9.97 -0.57
C LYS A 41 0.52 9.28 -1.01
N LYS A 42 0.79 9.27 -2.32
CA LYS A 42 2.10 8.87 -2.84
C LYS A 42 3.15 9.84 -2.31
N LEU A 43 4.27 9.31 -1.84
CA LEU A 43 5.42 10.08 -1.39
C LEU A 43 6.58 9.80 -2.33
N GLU A 44 7.11 10.85 -2.93
CA GLU A 44 8.33 10.79 -3.73
C GLU A 44 9.54 10.87 -2.80
N VAL A 45 10.25 9.74 -2.65
CA VAL A 45 11.49 9.68 -1.86
C VAL A 45 12.68 10.10 -2.72
N SER A 46 13.70 10.68 -2.11
CA SER A 46 14.93 11.07 -2.80
C SER A 46 15.96 9.96 -2.85
N GLU A 47 15.89 8.99 -1.94
CA GLU A 47 16.85 7.89 -1.84
C GLU A 47 16.20 6.67 -1.19
N VAL A 48 16.44 5.50 -1.75
CA VAL A 48 16.19 4.21 -1.11
C VAL A 48 17.54 3.66 -0.67
N PHE A 49 17.66 3.32 0.60
CA PHE A 49 18.91 2.75 1.10
C PHE A 49 19.05 1.31 0.62
N ALA A 50 20.28 0.91 0.30
CA ALA A 50 20.57 -0.45 -0.17
C ALA A 50 20.39 -1.52 0.91
N ASN A 51 20.33 -1.13 2.18
CA ASN A 51 20.20 -2.03 3.31
C ASN A 51 19.41 -1.38 4.44
N HIS A 52 19.14 -2.18 5.47
CA HIS A 52 18.42 -1.76 6.67
C HIS A 52 19.28 -0.99 7.69
N GLU A 53 20.47 -0.53 7.30
CA GLU A 53 21.46 0.05 8.22
C GLU A 53 21.55 1.58 8.06
N ILE A 54 21.49 2.28 9.19
CA ILE A 54 21.79 3.71 9.26
C ILE A 54 22.76 3.93 10.41
N GLN A 55 23.97 4.41 10.08
CA GLN A 55 25.01 4.75 11.05
C GLN A 55 25.31 3.60 12.03
N GLY A 56 25.45 2.36 11.54
CA GLY A 56 25.74 1.19 12.38
C GLY A 56 24.54 0.62 13.15
N ARG A 57 23.31 1.11 12.90
CA ARG A 57 22.08 0.61 13.53
C ARG A 57 21.17 0.02 12.47
N CYS A 58 20.65 -1.17 12.74
CA CYS A 58 19.74 -1.87 11.85
C CYS A 58 18.28 -1.73 12.29
N TYR A 59 17.40 -1.63 11.30
CA TYR A 59 15.96 -1.45 11.46
C TYR A 59 15.21 -2.61 10.80
N GLY A 60 14.01 -2.94 11.26
CA GLY A 60 13.20 -4.00 10.64
C GLY A 60 12.61 -3.63 9.28
N ASP A 61 12.36 -2.34 9.07
CA ASP A 61 11.80 -1.78 7.83
C ASP A 61 12.90 -1.02 7.04
N LEU A 62 12.79 -1.01 5.71
CA LEU A 62 13.83 -0.47 4.82
C LEU A 62 13.88 1.05 4.92
N PRO A 63 15.02 1.66 5.23
CA PRO A 63 15.10 3.11 5.34
C PRO A 63 15.03 3.78 3.97
N VAL A 64 14.36 4.92 3.93
CA VAL A 64 14.24 5.78 2.76
C VAL A 64 14.43 7.23 3.18
N ARG A 65 14.98 8.05 2.28
CA ARG A 65 15.12 9.48 2.49
C ARG A 65 13.96 10.23 1.86
N TYR A 66 13.26 11.01 2.67
CA TYR A 66 12.24 11.94 2.21
C TYR A 66 12.62 13.34 2.68
N LYS A 67 13.04 14.19 1.74
CA LYS A 67 13.67 15.49 2.04
C LYS A 67 14.86 15.27 2.98
N ASP A 68 14.90 15.96 4.11
CA ASP A 68 15.98 15.86 5.11
C ASP A 68 15.68 14.84 6.22
N LYS A 69 14.67 13.97 6.03
CA LYS A 69 14.24 13.00 7.03
C LYS A 69 14.43 11.57 6.54
N ILE A 70 14.74 10.70 7.48
CA ILE A 70 14.67 9.26 7.29
C ILE A 70 13.28 8.77 7.70
N LEU A 71 12.65 8.04 6.81
CA LEU A 71 11.44 7.28 7.04
C LEU A 71 11.72 5.80 6.75
N PHE A 72 10.75 4.94 7.00
CA PHE A 72 10.90 3.50 6.86
C PHE A 72 9.77 2.91 6.03
N VAL A 73 10.11 2.09 5.05
CA VAL A 73 9.16 1.38 4.21
C VAL A 73 9.00 -0.03 4.74
N CYS A 74 7.78 -0.40 5.08
CA CYS A 74 7.50 -1.78 5.41
C CYS A 74 7.54 -2.63 4.13
N PRO A 75 8.45 -3.63 4.01
CA PRO A 75 8.66 -4.30 2.73
C PRO A 75 7.41 -4.96 2.15
N ARG A 76 6.51 -5.42 3.02
CA ARG A 76 5.30 -6.14 2.62
C ARG A 76 4.16 -5.23 2.18
N SER A 77 3.93 -4.13 2.90
CA SER A 77 2.81 -3.22 2.63
C SER A 77 3.20 -2.02 1.78
N ARG A 78 4.50 -1.75 1.62
CA ARG A 78 5.07 -0.54 1.00
C ARG A 78 4.62 0.76 1.66
N GLU A 79 4.12 0.67 2.88
CA GLU A 79 3.70 1.82 3.67
C GLU A 79 4.92 2.49 4.28
N ILE A 80 4.91 3.81 4.24
CA ILE A 80 5.94 4.64 4.84
C ILE A 80 5.55 4.96 6.28
N LYS A 81 6.45 4.67 7.20
CA LYS A 81 6.33 4.90 8.63
C LYS A 81 7.43 5.85 9.11
N ALA A 82 7.12 6.65 10.12
CA ALA A 82 8.11 7.53 10.74
C ALA A 82 9.07 6.79 11.69
N VAL A 83 8.69 5.60 12.14
CA VAL A 83 9.43 4.81 13.12
C VAL A 83 9.45 3.35 12.68
N SER A 84 10.61 2.71 12.82
CA SER A 84 10.81 1.28 12.68
C SER A 84 11.37 0.69 13.97
N GLU A 85 11.05 -0.57 14.22
CA GLU A 85 11.72 -1.36 15.26
C GLU A 85 13.22 -1.46 14.96
N LYS A 86 14.03 -1.41 16.02
CA LYS A 86 15.48 -1.63 15.96
C LYS A 86 15.75 -3.11 16.19
N LEU A 87 16.51 -3.72 15.29
CA LEU A 87 16.83 -5.14 15.35
C LEU A 87 18.34 -5.35 15.35
N SER A 88 18.77 -6.55 15.71
CA SER A 88 20.15 -6.95 15.45
C SER A 88 20.37 -7.04 13.95
N CYS A 89 21.48 -6.49 13.45
CA CYS A 89 21.83 -6.58 12.02
C CYS A 89 21.93 -8.03 11.52
N ARG A 90 22.14 -9.00 12.42
CA ARG A 90 22.17 -10.44 12.10
C ARG A 90 20.79 -11.03 11.83
N GLU A 91 19.72 -10.35 12.25
CA GLU A 91 18.33 -10.83 12.15
C GLU A 91 17.62 -10.29 10.89
N ILE A 92 18.25 -9.36 10.16
CA ILE A 92 17.69 -8.74 8.96
C ILE A 92 17.52 -9.78 7.85
N ARG A 93 16.30 -9.87 7.31
CA ARG A 93 15.98 -10.74 6.17
C ARG A 93 15.97 -9.92 4.88
N THR A 94 17.11 -9.83 4.22
CA THR A 94 17.33 -8.97 3.04
C THR A 94 16.66 -9.42 1.73
N LYS A 95 16.12 -10.64 1.68
CA LYS A 95 15.60 -11.22 0.42
C LYS A 95 14.40 -10.45 -0.17
N GLN A 96 13.62 -9.75 0.65
CA GLN A 96 12.43 -8.99 0.21
C GLN A 96 12.76 -7.55 -0.22
N ASP A 97 13.96 -7.04 0.09
CA ASP A 97 14.32 -5.64 -0.20
C ASP A 97 14.78 -5.43 -1.64
N ARG A 98 15.30 -6.49 -2.26
CA ARG A 98 15.82 -6.44 -3.62
C ARG A 98 14.71 -6.10 -4.63
N GLU A 99 13.52 -6.67 -4.45
CA GLU A 99 12.34 -6.37 -5.27
C GLU A 99 11.92 -4.89 -5.14
N ILE A 100 11.95 -4.33 -3.93
CA ILE A 100 11.57 -2.93 -3.68
C ILE A 100 12.58 -1.97 -4.27
N THR A 101 13.87 -2.27 -4.09
CA THR A 101 14.97 -1.45 -4.60
C THR A 101 14.97 -1.44 -6.13
N GLU A 102 14.78 -2.60 -6.76
CA GLU A 102 14.71 -2.74 -8.22
C GLU A 102 13.46 -2.05 -8.79
N GLU A 103 12.30 -2.16 -8.12
CA GLU A 103 11.06 -1.50 -8.55
C GLU A 103 11.12 0.02 -8.46
N TRP A 104 11.63 0.59 -7.35
CA TRP A 104 11.73 2.06 -7.22
C TRP A 104 12.84 2.65 -8.10
N ALA A 105 13.88 1.88 -8.41
CA ALA A 105 14.86 2.25 -9.44
C ALA A 105 14.24 2.21 -10.86
N LEU A 106 13.23 1.36 -11.08
CA LEU A 106 12.49 1.29 -12.34
C LEU A 106 11.35 2.33 -12.43
N GLU A 107 10.78 2.82 -11.32
CA GLU A 107 9.79 3.91 -11.37
C GLU A 107 10.38 5.25 -11.84
N THR A 108 11.70 5.43 -11.73
CA THR A 108 12.42 6.55 -12.37
C THR A 108 12.46 6.46 -13.90
N GLU A 109 12.12 5.31 -14.50
CA GLU A 109 11.87 5.17 -15.94
C GLU A 109 10.38 4.89 -16.17
N GLU A 110 9.66 5.84 -16.77
CA GLU A 110 8.22 5.80 -17.05
C GLU A 110 7.67 4.39 -17.38
N LYS A 111 6.90 3.79 -16.47
CA LYS A 111 6.07 2.62 -16.79
C LYS A 111 4.63 3.04 -17.04
N LYS A 112 4.21 2.90 -18.30
CA LYS A 112 2.81 2.91 -18.73
C LYS A 112 2.03 1.87 -17.91
N PRO A 113 0.82 2.21 -17.41
CA PRO A 113 0.03 1.29 -16.61
C PRO A 113 -0.36 0.05 -17.41
N VAL A 114 -0.25 -1.12 -16.78
CA VAL A 114 -0.60 -2.44 -17.34
C VAL A 114 -2.10 -2.73 -17.23
N PHE A 115 -2.84 -1.88 -16.52
CA PHE A 115 -4.30 -1.89 -16.50
C PHE A 115 -4.80 -0.46 -16.73
N ASP A 116 -5.31 -0.21 -17.93
CA ASP A 116 -6.10 0.97 -18.26
C ASP A 116 -7.48 0.82 -17.61
N ALA A 117 -7.56 1.06 -16.29
CA ALA A 117 -8.85 1.37 -15.69
C ALA A 117 -9.25 2.76 -16.20
N PRO A 118 -10.43 2.92 -16.83
CA PRO A 118 -10.87 4.24 -17.27
C PRO A 118 -10.86 5.20 -16.09
N SER A 119 -10.32 6.40 -16.30
CA SER A 119 -10.36 7.43 -15.28
C SER A 119 -11.81 7.76 -14.95
N SER A 120 -12.12 8.25 -13.75
CA SER A 120 -13.51 8.53 -13.36
C SER A 120 -14.22 9.55 -14.26
N THR A 121 -13.50 10.23 -15.15
CA THR A 121 -14.04 11.13 -16.17
C THR A 121 -14.45 10.42 -17.46
N ASP A 122 -14.10 9.13 -17.63
CA ASP A 122 -14.38 8.33 -18.83
C ASP A 122 -15.56 7.36 -18.66
N ILE A 123 -16.32 7.47 -17.56
CA ILE A 123 -17.55 6.68 -17.38
C ILE A 123 -18.60 7.22 -18.35
N SER A 124 -18.74 6.57 -19.50
CA SER A 124 -19.76 6.92 -20.48
C SER A 124 -21.15 6.68 -19.92
N GLU A 125 -22.10 7.52 -20.35
CA GLU A 125 -23.51 7.44 -19.94
C GLU A 125 -24.13 6.07 -20.27
N GLU A 126 -23.63 5.41 -21.31
CA GLU A 126 -23.99 4.04 -21.69
C GLU A 126 -23.63 3.00 -20.62
N TRP A 127 -22.48 3.15 -19.96
CA TRP A 127 -22.04 2.24 -18.90
C TRP A 127 -22.92 2.39 -17.65
N LEU A 128 -23.32 3.63 -17.32
CA LEU A 128 -24.27 3.90 -16.24
C LEU A 128 -25.64 3.26 -16.51
N GLN A 129 -26.16 3.38 -17.73
CA GLN A 129 -27.43 2.76 -18.13
C GLN A 129 -27.37 1.23 -18.08
N TRP A 130 -26.24 0.64 -18.45
CA TRP A 130 -26.04 -0.80 -18.37
C TRP A 130 -26.04 -1.31 -16.92
N VAL A 131 -25.35 -0.60 -16.00
CA VAL A 131 -25.33 -0.94 -14.57
C VAL A 131 -26.72 -0.78 -13.95
N LEU A 132 -27.45 0.28 -14.26
CA LEU A 132 -28.82 0.48 -13.77
C LEU A 132 -29.76 -0.63 -14.27
N GLY A 133 -29.64 -1.05 -15.53
CA GLY A 133 -30.40 -2.16 -16.09
C GLY A 133 -30.08 -3.54 -15.49
N MET A 134 -28.92 -3.69 -14.84
CA MET A 134 -28.58 -4.89 -14.08
C MET A 134 -29.15 -4.90 -12.66
N ILE A 135 -29.31 -3.72 -12.05
CA ILE A 135 -29.93 -3.58 -10.73
C ILE A 135 -31.44 -3.87 -10.83
N ASP A 136 -32.10 -3.38 -11.89
CA ASP A 136 -33.55 -3.59 -12.09
C ASP A 136 -33.92 -5.01 -12.53
N LYS A 137 -32.96 -5.81 -13.00
CA LYS A 137 -33.20 -7.20 -13.45
C LYS A 137 -32.95 -8.26 -12.39
N ASN A 138 -32.66 -7.86 -11.15
CA ASN A 138 -32.53 -8.78 -10.04
C ASN A 138 -33.71 -8.54 -9.06
N PRO A 139 -34.87 -9.20 -9.26
CA PRO A 139 -36.01 -9.11 -8.34
C PRO A 139 -35.70 -9.67 -6.96
#